data_AF-A0AA97NCU0-F1
#
_entry.id   AF-A0AA97NCU0-F1
#
_cell.length_a   1.000
_cell.length_b   1.000
_cell.length_c   1.000
_cell.angle_alpha   90.00
_cell.angle_beta   90.00
_cell.angle_gamma   90.00
#
_symmetry.space_group_name_H-M   'P 1'
#
loop_
_entity.id
_entity.type
_entity.pdbx_description
1 polymer ?
#
loop_
_entity_poly.entity_id
_entity_poly.type
_entity_poly.pdbx_seq_one_letter_code
_entity_poly.pdbx_strand_id
1 'polypeptide(L)' 'SRFSREYPRDVPLLRAARSVCRPGAGGGTGEGAGGLWVESLYQGAVFQLRRGDQL' A
#
# COMPACT_ATOMS: atom_id res chain seq x y z
N SER A 1 11.36 -2.48 0.72
CA SER A 1 11.95 -1.17 1.07
C SER A 1 13.26 -1.09 0.31
N ARG A 2 14.27 -0.32 0.73
CA ARG A 2 15.65 -0.50 0.30
C ARG A 2 16.55 -0.37 1.51
N PHE A 3 17.31 -1.41 1.78
CA PHE A 3 18.38 -1.42 2.76
C PHE A 3 19.74 -1.37 2.05
N SER A 4 20.70 -0.62 2.62
CA SER A 4 22.07 -0.56 2.13
C SER A 4 23.05 -0.64 3.30
N ARG A 5 24.22 -1.26 3.11
CA ARG A 5 25.26 -1.29 4.16
C ARG A 5 25.87 0.10 4.41
N GLU A 6 25.94 0.93 3.37
CA GLU A 6 26.42 2.33 3.45
C GLU A 6 25.43 3.23 4.19
N TYR A 7 24.16 2.84 4.21
CA TYR A 7 23.08 3.54 4.89
C TYR A 7 22.18 2.52 5.60
N PRO A 8 22.56 2.04 6.81
CA PRO A 8 21.99 0.87 7.47
C PRO A 8 20.63 1.18 8.11
N ARG A 9 19.70 1.64 7.29
CA ARG A 9 18.32 1.97 7.63
C ARG A 9 17.44 1.54 6.46
N ASP A 10 16.29 0.97 6.77
CA ASP A 10 15.27 0.69 5.77
C ASP A 10 14.65 1.99 5.26
N VAL A 11 14.83 2.25 3.96
CA VAL A 11 14.24 3.41 3.29
C VAL A 11 13.09 2.94 2.39
N PRO A 12 11.88 3.50 2.51
CA PRO A 12 10.79 3.19 1.60
C PRO A 12 11.10 3.66 0.17
N LEU A 13 11.04 2.77 -0.82
CA LEU A 13 11.12 3.14 -2.25
C LEU A 13 9.77 3.54 -2.82
N LEU A 14 8.75 2.74 -2.52
CA LEU A 14 7.36 2.94 -2.93
C LEU A 14 6.49 2.84 -1.69
N ARG A 15 5.51 3.74 -1.58
CA ARG A 15 4.51 3.75 -0.52
C ARG A 15 3.15 4.04 -1.12
N ALA A 16 2.14 3.32 -0.67
CA ALA A 16 0.77 3.68 -0.94
C ALA A 16 -0.06 3.53 0.32
N ALA A 17 -1.09 4.36 0.42
CA ALA A 17 -2.08 4.32 1.47
C ALA A 17 -3.45 4.36 0.80
N ARG A 18 -4.40 3.61 1.35
CA ARG A 18 -5.78 3.58 0.87
C ARG A 18 -6.74 3.50 2.04
N SER A 19 -7.91 4.08 1.86
CA SER A 19 -9.00 4.05 2.83
C SER A 19 -10.11 3.18 2.27
N VAL A 20 -10.23 1.97 2.79
CA VAL A 20 -11.38 1.12 2.49
C VAL A 20 -12.54 1.58 3.38
N CYS A 21 -13.61 2.09 2.78
CA CYS A 21 -14.86 2.31 3.49
C CYS A 21 -15.55 0.95 3.70
N ARG A 22 -16.06 0.68 4.91
CA ARG A 22 -17.02 -0.42 5.09
C ARG A 22 -18.24 -0.14 4.22
N PRO A 23 -18.67 -1.05 3.33
CA PRO A 23 -19.99 -0.93 2.75
C PRO A 23 -21.00 -1.05 3.91
N GLY A 24 -21.70 0.05 4.22
CA GLY A 24 -22.73 0.11 5.27
C GLY A 24 -22.53 1.11 6.41
N ALA A 25 -21.51 1.98 6.41
CA ALA A 25 -21.28 2.94 7.50
C ALA A 25 -21.83 4.36 7.26
N GLY A 26 -22.76 4.54 6.31
CA GLY A 26 -23.34 5.84 5.99
C GLY A 26 -24.86 5.77 5.83
N GLY A 27 -25.58 6.12 6.91
CA GLY A 27 -26.93 6.70 6.87
C GLY A 27 -28.11 5.80 6.53
N GLY A 28 -29.02 5.65 7.49
CA GLY A 28 -30.44 5.37 7.22
C GLY A 28 -30.85 3.91 7.32
N THR A 29 -31.93 3.68 8.06
CA THR A 29 -32.70 2.44 8.18
C THR A 29 -32.90 1.75 6.83
N GLY A 30 -32.21 0.63 6.60
CA GLY A 30 -32.39 -0.14 5.37
C GLY A 30 -31.49 -1.36 5.36
N GLU A 31 -32.09 -2.51 5.11
CA GLU A 31 -31.52 -3.86 5.17
C GLU A 31 -30.17 -4.02 4.45
N GLY A 32 -29.32 -4.85 5.06
CA GLY A 32 -27.94 -5.03 4.65
C GLY A 32 -27.77 -5.51 3.20
N ALA A 33 -26.89 -4.83 2.49
CA ALA A 33 -26.17 -5.39 1.36
C ALA A 33 -24.74 -4.82 1.38
N GLY A 34 -23.95 -5.27 2.37
CA GLY A 34 -22.50 -5.09 2.35
C GLY A 34 -21.91 -5.93 1.22
N GLY A 35 -21.97 -5.43 -0.01
CA GLY A 35 -21.46 -6.12 -1.19
C GLY A 35 -19.96 -6.40 -1.11
N LEU A 36 -19.51 -7.44 -1.83
CA LEU A 36 -18.10 -7.76 -1.96
C LEU A 36 -17.38 -6.57 -2.62
N TRP A 37 -16.41 -5.99 -1.93
CA TRP A 37 -15.52 -4.97 -2.48
C TRP A 37 -14.13 -5.59 -2.68
N VAL A 38 -13.48 -5.25 -3.80
CA VAL A 38 -12.13 -5.69 -4.12
C VAL A 38 -11.30 -4.46 -4.42
N GLU A 39 -10.09 -4.43 -3.87
CA GLU A 39 -9.15 -3.35 -4.08
C GLU A 39 -7.79 -3.89 -4.53
N SER A 40 -7.25 -3.34 -5.61
CA SER A 40 -5.94 -3.72 -6.15
C SER A 40 -5.01 -2.50 -6.20
N LEU A 41 -3.77 -2.69 -5.78
CA LEU A 41 -2.76 -1.65 -5.72
C LEU A 41 -1.52 -2.06 -6.49
N TYR A 42 -1.11 -1.19 -7.42
CA TYR A 42 0.11 -1.35 -8.18
C TYR A 42 1.02 -0.15 -7.92
N GLN A 43 2.29 -0.43 -7.67
CA GLN A 43 3.35 0.59 -7.62
C GLN A 43 4.54 0.09 -8.42
N GLY A 44 5.11 0.98 -9.24
CA GLY A 44 6.29 0.68 -10.01
C GLY A 44 7.04 1.96 -10.36
N ALA A 45 8.36 1.92 -10.21
CA ALA A 45 9.28 2.96 -10.66
C ALA A 45 10.66 2.32 -10.87
N VAL A 46 11.51 2.98 -11.65
CA VAL A 46 12.91 2.58 -11.80
C VAL A 46 13.74 3.33 -10.77
N PHE A 47 14.52 2.58 -9.98
CA PHE A 47 15.46 3.14 -9.02
C PHE A 47 16.88 2.74 -9.39
N GLN A 48 17.82 3.67 -9.25
CA GLN A 48 19.22 3.32 -9.27
C GLN A 48 19.58 2.64 -7.94
N LEU A 49 20.09 1.42 -8.02
CA LEU A 49 20.55 0.64 -6.87
C LEU A 49 22.07 0.47 -6.92
N ARG A 50 22.68 0.34 -5.76
CA ARG A 50 24.09 -0.02 -5.63
C ARG A 50 24.22 -1.54 -5.44
N ARG A 51 25.38 -2.08 -5.80
CA ARG A 51 25.70 -3.49 -5.58
C ARG A 51 25.55 -3.82 -4.09
N GLY A 52 24.71 -4.80 -3.78
CA GLY A 52 24.49 -5.25 -2.40
C GLY A 52 23.34 -4.55 -1.67
N ASP A 53 22.65 -3.60 -2.31
CA ASP A 53 21.36 -3.10 -1.81
C ASP A 53 20.34 -4.25 -1.80
N GLN A 54 19.48 -4.27 -0.78
CA GLN A 54 18.41 -5.27 -0.58
C GLN A 54 17.04 -4.58 -0.69
N LEU A 55 16.10 -5.18 -1.42
CA LEU A 55 14.74 -4.67 -1.64
C LEU A 55 13.72 -5.31 -0.67
#